data_AF-A0A1G7XWI8-F1
#
_entry.id   AF-A0A1G7XWI8-F1
#
_cell.length_a   1.000
_cell.length_b   1.000
_cell.length_c   1.000
_cell.angle_alpha   90.00
_cell.angle_beta   90.00
_cell.angle_gamma   90.00
#
_symmetry.space_group_name_H-M   'P 1'
#
loop_
_entity.id
_entity.type
_entity.pdbx_description
1 polymer ?
#
loop_
_entity_poly.entity_id
_entity_poly.type
_entity_poly.pdbx_seq_one_letter_code
_entity_poly.pdbx_strand_id
1 'polypeptide(L)'
;MKYYIILLFLSLSLTSFAQEVTKDGKIYEVKKEKIFLNGEDVTETLTLEEKAVIFKEAAVIAEKLKTEAAAKLEAAKAKEVEAKAKLAAETAKADAVKSEKAAAKLKKEEEKAVKEKEKAAKMLEKEKSDAEKAQKKAEKAQKKAEKALKKKEKLQKNFEKAESNLSKSQKKYEKLKRKGKLSPQDEIKWLDKLEKLTDKVVKTKSKL
;
A
#
# COMPACT_ATOMS: atom_id res chain seq x y z
N MET A 1 0.57 -16.62 35.82
CA MET A 1 0.15 -18.02 35.60
C MET A 1 1.26 -19.05 35.75
N LYS A 2 2.50 -18.78 35.31
CA LYS A 2 3.58 -19.78 35.23
C LYS A 2 4.08 -20.35 36.57
N TYR A 3 3.94 -19.61 37.67
CA TYR A 3 4.42 -20.02 39.00
C TYR A 3 3.35 -20.71 39.88
N TYR A 4 2.06 -20.54 39.58
CA TYR A 4 0.98 -21.14 40.38
C TYR A 4 0.88 -22.66 40.19
N ILE A 5 1.22 -23.17 39.00
CA ILE A 5 1.26 -24.61 38.73
C ILE A 5 2.41 -25.29 39.47
N ILE A 6 3.57 -24.62 39.59
CA ILE A 6 4.74 -25.13 40.30
C ILE A 6 4.47 -25.16 41.81
N LEU A 7 3.79 -24.13 42.34
CA LEU A 7 3.43 -24.04 43.76
C LEU A 7 2.36 -25.08 44.16
N LEU A 8 1.43 -25.41 43.25
CA LEU A 8 0.44 -26.48 43.41
C LEU A 8 1.10 -27.87 43.44
N PHE A 9 2.09 -28.13 42.56
CA PHE A 9 2.82 -29.40 42.54
C PHE A 9 3.73 -29.57 43.77
N LEU A 10 4.31 -28.48 44.29
CA LEU A 10 5.15 -28.50 45.49
C LEU A 10 4.36 -28.78 46.78
N SER A 11 3.09 -28.35 46.84
CA SER A 11 2.20 -28.67 47.97
C SER A 11 1.74 -30.14 48.00
N LEU A 12 1.75 -30.82 46.85
CA LEU A 12 1.32 -32.22 46.76
C LEU A 12 2.40 -33.20 47.24
N SER A 13 3.66 -32.78 47.29
CA SER A 13 4.80 -33.59 47.75
C SER A 13 5.02 -33.63 49.27
N LEU A 14 4.25 -32.87 50.07
CA LEU A 14 4.42 -32.78 51.53
C LEU A 14 3.49 -33.69 52.36
N THR A 15 2.68 -34.55 51.74
CA THR A 15 1.86 -35.49 52.51
C THR A 15 2.72 -36.66 52.99
N SER A 16 3.15 -36.59 54.25
CA SER A 16 3.77 -37.67 55.00
C SER A 16 3.05 -38.99 54.76
N PHE A 17 3.78 -40.03 54.36
CA PHE A 17 3.30 -41.41 54.20
C PHE A 17 3.00 -42.06 55.57
N ALA A 18 2.09 -41.47 56.33
CA ALA A 18 1.50 -42.07 57.50
C ALA A 18 0.25 -42.82 57.05
N GLN A 19 0.21 -44.13 57.32
CA GLN A 19 -0.92 -44.95 56.91
C GLN A 19 -1.73 -45.36 58.12
N GLU A 20 -2.92 -44.80 58.24
CA GLU A 20 -3.86 -45.11 59.32
C GLU A 20 -4.59 -46.42 59.00
N VAL A 21 -4.64 -47.31 59.98
CA VAL A 21 -5.31 -48.61 59.91
C VAL A 21 -6.22 -48.73 61.13
N THR A 22 -7.50 -49.03 60.90
CA THR A 22 -8.48 -49.16 61.98
C THR A 22 -8.72 -50.64 62.27
N LYS A 23 -8.38 -51.09 63.47
CA LYS A 23 -8.61 -52.45 63.93
C LYS A 23 -9.23 -52.45 65.33
N ASP A 24 -10.33 -53.18 65.52
CA ASP A 24 -11.02 -53.31 66.82
C ASP A 24 -11.39 -51.96 67.49
N GLY A 25 -11.76 -50.96 66.68
CA GLY A 25 -12.12 -49.62 67.16
C GLY A 25 -10.94 -48.72 67.56
N LYS A 26 -9.69 -49.18 67.40
CA LYS A 26 -8.46 -48.42 67.63
C LYS A 26 -7.81 -48.03 66.30
N ILE A 27 -7.28 -46.82 66.24
CA ILE A 27 -6.62 -46.27 65.05
C ILE A 27 -5.11 -46.40 65.25
N TYR A 28 -4.47 -47.21 64.41
CA TYR A 28 -3.04 -47.42 64.41
C TYR A 28 -2.39 -46.68 63.25
N GLU A 29 -1.29 -45.99 63.50
CA GLU A 29 -0.51 -45.29 62.47
C GLU A 29 0.72 -46.14 62.13
N VAL A 30 0.82 -46.59 60.87
CA VAL A 30 1.93 -47.42 60.39
C VAL A 30 2.95 -46.56 59.67
N LYS A 31 4.20 -46.55 60.16
CA LYS A 31 5.33 -45.81 59.58
C LYS A 31 6.55 -46.70 59.50
N LYS A 32 7.03 -47.00 58.28
CA LYS A 32 8.32 -47.68 58.03
C LYS A 32 8.61 -48.84 58.99
N GLU A 33 7.64 -49.75 59.15
CA GLU A 33 7.69 -50.98 59.98
C GLU A 33 7.39 -50.82 61.48
N LYS A 34 7.01 -49.62 61.94
CA LYS A 34 6.52 -49.39 63.31
C LYS A 34 5.03 -49.12 63.34
N ILE A 35 4.36 -49.61 64.37
CA ILE A 35 2.94 -49.42 64.64
C ILE A 35 2.81 -48.49 65.84
N PHE A 36 2.19 -47.33 65.62
CA PHE A 36 1.94 -46.34 66.66
C PHE A 36 0.46 -46.33 67.05
N LEU A 37 0.17 -46.20 68.34
CA LEU A 37 -1.17 -45.94 68.85
C LEU A 37 -1.12 -44.65 69.66
N ASN A 38 -1.88 -43.63 69.27
CA ASN A 38 -1.86 -42.30 69.90
C ASN A 38 -0.46 -41.65 70.00
N GLY A 39 0.45 -41.98 69.07
CA GLY A 39 1.82 -41.46 69.04
C GLY A 39 2.85 -42.26 69.85
N GLU A 40 2.44 -43.32 70.55
CA GLU A 40 3.34 -44.21 71.28
C GLU A 40 3.65 -45.48 70.47
N ASP A 41 4.91 -45.94 70.49
CA ASP A 41 5.37 -47.13 69.74
C ASP A 41 4.91 -48.40 70.46
N VAL A 42 3.84 -49.02 69.94
CA VAL A 42 3.25 -50.25 70.48
C VAL A 42 3.71 -51.49 69.72
N THR A 43 4.77 -51.35 68.91
CA THR A 43 5.24 -52.42 68.04
C THR A 43 5.70 -53.64 68.83
N GLU A 44 6.23 -53.50 70.05
CA GLU A 44 6.70 -54.63 70.85
C GLU A 44 5.62 -55.25 71.75
N THR A 45 4.57 -54.49 72.07
CA THR A 45 3.49 -54.93 72.98
C THR A 45 2.36 -55.67 72.27
N LEU A 46 2.26 -55.55 70.94
CA LEU A 46 1.33 -56.32 70.13
C LEU A 46 1.80 -57.78 69.94
N THR A 47 0.84 -58.70 69.84
CA THR A 47 1.12 -60.09 69.47
C THR A 47 1.51 -60.19 67.99
N LEU A 48 2.24 -61.25 67.62
CA LEU A 48 2.70 -61.45 66.23
C LEU A 48 1.53 -61.53 65.23
N GLU A 49 0.39 -62.10 65.64
CA GLU A 49 -0.81 -62.17 64.81
C GLU A 49 -1.43 -60.80 64.57
N GLU A 50 -1.45 -59.92 65.58
CA GLU A 50 -2.03 -58.59 65.45
C GLU A 50 -1.20 -57.67 64.54
N LYS A 51 0.14 -57.72 64.65
CA LYS A 51 1.04 -56.98 63.77
C LYS A 51 0.86 -57.41 62.32
N ALA A 52 0.77 -58.71 62.07
CA ALA A 52 0.62 -59.26 60.72
C ALA A 52 -0.69 -58.78 60.05
N VAL A 53 -1.77 -58.65 60.82
CA VAL A 53 -3.05 -58.12 60.32
C VAL A 53 -2.93 -56.62 59.99
N ILE A 54 -2.36 -55.82 60.90
CA ILE A 54 -2.22 -54.36 60.71
C ILE A 54 -1.34 -54.05 59.50
N PHE A 55 -0.23 -54.78 59.31
CA PHE A 55 0.63 -54.60 58.13
C PHE A 55 -0.05 -55.06 56.84
N LYS A 56 -0.88 -56.12 56.87
CA LYS A 56 -1.66 -56.55 55.70
C LYS A 56 -2.71 -55.52 55.31
N GLU A 57 -3.44 -54.96 56.28
CA GLU A 57 -4.42 -53.90 56.02
C GLU A 57 -3.76 -52.63 55.50
N ALA A 58 -2.61 -52.23 56.06
CA ALA A 58 -1.79 -51.15 55.51
C ALA A 58 -1.38 -51.45 54.05
N ALA A 59 -0.92 -52.67 53.74
CA ALA A 59 -0.55 -53.03 52.38
C ALA A 59 -1.74 -52.91 51.38
N VAL A 60 -2.93 -53.35 51.78
CA VAL A 60 -4.16 -53.25 50.96
C VAL A 60 -4.57 -51.80 50.72
N ILE A 61 -4.52 -50.96 51.77
CA ILE A 61 -4.82 -49.53 51.64
C ILE A 61 -3.79 -48.86 50.71
N ALA A 62 -2.52 -49.26 50.76
CA ALA A 62 -1.47 -48.71 49.90
C ALA A 62 -1.67 -49.09 48.44
N GLU A 63 -2.12 -50.31 48.17
CA GLU A 63 -2.46 -50.77 46.82
C GLU A 63 -3.70 -50.04 46.26
N LYS A 64 -4.74 -49.84 47.08
CA LYS A 64 -5.92 -49.05 46.73
C LYS A 64 -5.58 -47.58 46.44
N LEU A 65 -4.72 -46.97 47.25
CA LEU A 65 -4.27 -45.59 47.02
C LEU A 65 -3.43 -45.46 45.75
N LYS A 66 -2.58 -46.45 45.42
CA LYS A 66 -1.82 -46.46 44.17
C LYS A 66 -2.71 -46.58 42.94
N THR A 67 -3.73 -47.45 42.99
CA THR A 67 -4.67 -47.63 41.88
C THR A 67 -5.58 -46.42 41.70
N GLU A 68 -6.03 -45.79 42.79
CA GLU A 68 -6.82 -44.55 42.72
C GLU A 68 -5.99 -43.34 42.25
N ALA A 69 -4.72 -43.25 42.66
CA ALA A 69 -3.80 -42.23 42.16
C ALA A 69 -3.47 -42.41 40.67
N ALA A 70 -3.29 -43.65 40.20
CA ALA A 70 -3.10 -43.96 38.79
C ALA A 70 -4.35 -43.63 37.95
N ALA A 71 -5.54 -43.95 38.47
CA ALA A 71 -6.81 -43.62 37.82
C ALA A 71 -7.06 -42.10 37.74
N LYS A 72 -6.72 -41.35 38.79
CA LYS A 72 -6.82 -39.87 38.79
C LYS A 72 -5.80 -39.24 37.83
N LEU A 73 -4.61 -39.82 37.68
CA LEU A 73 -3.60 -39.36 36.72
C LEU A 73 -4.04 -39.61 35.26
N GLU A 74 -4.61 -40.78 34.97
CA GLU A 74 -5.19 -41.10 33.66
C GLU A 74 -6.38 -40.19 33.33
N ALA A 75 -7.29 -39.94 34.29
CA ALA A 75 -8.41 -39.02 34.11
C ALA A 75 -7.96 -37.57 33.90
N ALA A 76 -6.88 -37.12 34.55
CA ALA A 76 -6.31 -35.79 34.35
C ALA A 76 -5.67 -35.65 32.94
N LYS A 77 -4.97 -36.69 32.48
CA LYS A 77 -4.39 -36.72 31.11
C LYS A 77 -5.48 -36.73 30.04
N ALA A 78 -6.56 -37.48 30.23
CA ALA A 78 -7.70 -37.51 29.30
C ALA A 78 -8.36 -36.13 29.18
N LYS A 79 -8.55 -35.41 30.30
CA LYS A 79 -9.09 -34.04 30.29
C LYS A 79 -8.16 -33.03 29.62
N GLU A 80 -6.85 -33.18 29.75
CA GLU A 80 -5.87 -32.32 29.06
C GLU A 80 -5.88 -32.51 27.54
N VAL A 81 -6.00 -33.76 27.08
CA VAL A 81 -6.11 -34.10 25.65
C VAL A 81 -7.41 -33.55 25.05
N GLU A 82 -8.54 -33.66 25.77
CA GLU A 82 -9.81 -33.10 25.33
C GLU A 82 -9.79 -31.55 25.29
N ALA A 83 -9.15 -30.91 26.27
CA ALA A 83 -8.98 -29.45 26.28
C ALA A 83 -8.09 -28.96 25.13
N LYS A 84 -7.01 -29.68 24.81
CA LYS A 84 -6.14 -29.38 23.66
C LYS A 84 -6.87 -29.60 22.32
N ALA A 85 -7.71 -30.63 22.21
CA ALA A 85 -8.52 -30.88 21.01
C ALA A 85 -9.58 -29.79 20.78
N LYS A 86 -10.22 -29.30 21.84
CA LYS A 86 -11.18 -28.18 21.76
C LYS A 86 -10.52 -26.85 21.37
N LEU A 87 -9.31 -26.57 21.89
CA LEU A 87 -8.54 -25.37 21.53
C LEU A 87 -8.08 -25.37 20.05
N ALA A 88 -7.77 -26.56 19.51
CA ALA A 88 -7.39 -26.74 18.10
C ALA A 88 -8.58 -26.60 17.13
N ALA A 89 -9.78 -27.01 17.55
CA ALA A 89 -10.99 -26.88 16.73
C ALA A 89 -11.52 -25.44 16.64
N GLU A 90 -11.29 -24.62 17.68
CA GLU A 90 -11.68 -23.20 17.72
C GLU A 90 -10.74 -22.32 16.88
N THR A 91 -9.45 -22.62 16.88
CA THR A 91 -8.45 -21.93 16.05
C THR A 91 -8.64 -22.20 14.55
N ALA A 92 -9.00 -23.42 14.15
CA ALA A 92 -9.28 -23.76 12.76
C ALA A 92 -10.53 -23.06 12.16
N LYS A 93 -11.54 -22.75 12.98
CA LYS A 93 -12.75 -22.02 12.54
C LYS A 93 -12.53 -20.50 12.43
N ALA A 94 -11.60 -19.95 13.20
CA ALA A 94 -11.23 -18.53 13.13
C ALA A 94 -10.39 -18.16 11.89
N ASP A 95 -9.57 -19.11 11.40
CA ASP A 95 -8.72 -18.90 10.21
C ASP A 95 -9.51 -18.94 8.89
N ALA A 96 -10.53 -19.80 8.77
CA ALA A 96 -11.36 -19.88 7.57
C ALA A 96 -12.16 -18.58 7.30
N VAL A 97 -12.78 -18.00 8.34
CA VAL A 97 -13.60 -16.77 8.24
C VAL A 97 -12.75 -15.51 7.98
N LYS A 98 -11.48 -15.51 8.42
CA LYS A 98 -10.53 -14.43 8.09
C LYS A 98 -10.09 -14.46 6.63
N SER A 99 -9.95 -15.64 6.02
CA SER A 99 -9.49 -15.78 4.63
C SER A 99 -10.53 -15.30 3.59
N GLU A 100 -11.82 -15.59 3.79
CA GLU A 100 -12.88 -15.13 2.88
C GLU A 100 -13.13 -13.61 2.96
N LYS A 101 -13.06 -13.02 4.16
CA LYS A 101 -13.17 -11.55 4.33
C LYS A 101 -11.99 -10.80 3.72
N ALA A 102 -10.79 -11.38 3.72
CA ALA A 102 -9.61 -10.81 3.07
C ALA A 102 -9.73 -10.86 1.53
N ALA A 103 -10.17 -12.00 0.98
CA ALA A 103 -10.38 -12.16 -0.45
C ALA A 103 -11.51 -11.25 -1.00
N ALA A 104 -12.61 -11.08 -0.26
CA ALA A 104 -13.69 -10.17 -0.65
C ALA A 104 -13.32 -8.68 -0.58
N LYS A 105 -12.44 -8.29 0.36
CA LYS A 105 -11.89 -6.92 0.40
C LYS A 105 -10.98 -6.63 -0.79
N LEU A 106 -10.08 -7.56 -1.11
CA LEU A 106 -9.14 -7.41 -2.24
C LEU A 106 -9.89 -7.28 -3.58
N LYS A 107 -10.89 -8.13 -3.84
CA LYS A 107 -11.70 -8.04 -5.07
C LYS A 107 -12.46 -6.71 -5.20
N LYS A 108 -12.99 -6.19 -4.10
CA LYS A 108 -13.73 -4.90 -4.08
C LYS A 108 -12.80 -3.70 -4.26
N GLU A 109 -11.55 -3.82 -3.82
CA GLU A 109 -10.52 -2.78 -3.98
C GLU A 109 -9.94 -2.78 -5.40
N GLU A 110 -9.72 -3.96 -5.98
CA GLU A 110 -9.35 -4.11 -7.40
C GLU A 110 -10.45 -3.59 -8.34
N GLU A 111 -11.73 -3.89 -8.10
CA GLU A 111 -12.83 -3.38 -8.92
C GLU A 111 -12.93 -1.84 -8.86
N LYS A 112 -12.70 -1.24 -7.69
CA LYS A 112 -12.63 0.22 -7.53
C LYS A 112 -11.43 0.80 -8.27
N ALA A 113 -10.26 0.18 -8.16
CA ALA A 113 -9.06 0.61 -8.85
C ALA A 113 -9.21 0.51 -10.38
N VAL A 114 -9.88 -0.53 -10.90
CA VAL A 114 -10.17 -0.67 -12.33
C VAL A 114 -11.16 0.42 -12.78
N LYS A 115 -12.23 0.68 -12.03
CA LYS A 115 -13.20 1.75 -12.35
C LYS A 115 -12.57 3.16 -12.32
N GLU A 116 -11.66 3.44 -11.40
CA GLU A 116 -10.94 4.71 -11.39
C GLU A 116 -9.96 4.83 -12.57
N LYS A 117 -9.23 3.76 -12.90
CA LYS A 117 -8.33 3.73 -14.06
C LYS A 117 -9.09 3.92 -15.38
N GLU A 118 -10.27 3.33 -15.53
CA GLU A 118 -11.10 3.50 -16.73
C GLU A 118 -11.62 4.94 -16.87
N LYS A 119 -12.09 5.55 -15.76
CA LYS A 119 -12.49 6.96 -15.74
C LYS A 119 -11.33 7.89 -16.06
N ALA A 120 -10.16 7.63 -15.48
CA ALA A 120 -8.94 8.38 -15.75
C ALA A 120 -8.52 8.25 -17.21
N ALA A 121 -8.55 7.04 -17.79
CA ALA A 121 -8.26 6.80 -19.20
C ALA A 121 -9.23 7.54 -20.12
N LYS A 122 -10.54 7.53 -19.82
CA LYS A 122 -11.56 8.22 -20.62
C LYS A 122 -11.43 9.75 -20.56
N MET A 123 -11.07 10.30 -19.40
CA MET A 123 -10.80 11.74 -19.25
C MET A 123 -9.53 12.13 -20.02
N LEU A 124 -8.47 11.34 -19.93
CA LEU A 124 -7.22 11.55 -20.67
C LEU A 124 -7.42 11.46 -22.18
N GLU A 125 -8.25 10.54 -22.66
CA GLU A 125 -8.55 10.41 -24.10
C GLU A 125 -9.33 11.62 -24.62
N LYS A 126 -10.34 12.08 -23.88
CA LYS A 126 -11.10 13.29 -24.22
C LYS A 126 -10.20 14.53 -24.23
N GLU A 127 -9.37 14.70 -23.21
CA GLU A 127 -8.44 15.82 -23.10
C GLU A 127 -7.39 15.81 -24.23
N LYS A 128 -6.87 14.64 -24.62
CA LYS A 128 -5.99 14.50 -25.79
C LYS A 128 -6.71 14.88 -27.09
N SER A 129 -7.97 14.48 -27.27
CA SER A 129 -8.76 14.85 -28.46
C SER A 129 -8.97 16.37 -28.56
N ASP A 130 -9.29 17.01 -27.44
CA ASP A 130 -9.50 18.47 -27.40
C ASP A 130 -8.17 19.23 -27.57
N ALA A 131 -7.08 18.74 -26.98
CA ALA A 131 -5.73 19.26 -27.18
C ALA A 131 -5.28 19.14 -28.65
N GLU A 132 -5.55 18.02 -29.32
CA GLU A 132 -5.21 17.84 -30.74
C GLU A 132 -6.00 18.80 -31.64
N LYS A 133 -7.30 18.98 -31.37
CA LYS A 133 -8.13 19.97 -32.10
C LYS A 133 -7.64 21.40 -31.87
N ALA A 134 -7.27 21.74 -30.63
CA ALA A 134 -6.71 23.04 -30.31
C ALA A 134 -5.38 23.29 -31.04
N GLN A 135 -4.48 22.31 -31.04
CA GLN A 135 -3.21 22.39 -31.79
C GLN A 135 -3.44 22.54 -33.29
N LYS A 136 -4.34 21.74 -33.90
CA LYS A 136 -4.67 21.87 -35.32
C LYS A 136 -5.24 23.25 -35.68
N LYS A 137 -6.04 23.86 -34.79
CA LYS A 137 -6.56 25.23 -34.98
C LYS A 137 -5.44 26.26 -34.87
N ALA A 138 -4.58 26.14 -33.86
CA ALA A 138 -3.43 27.02 -33.65
C ALA A 138 -2.45 26.95 -34.84
N GLU A 139 -2.13 25.76 -35.34
CA GLU A 139 -1.24 25.58 -36.49
C GLU A 139 -1.82 26.22 -37.76
N LYS A 140 -3.12 26.05 -38.03
CA LYS A 140 -3.78 26.70 -39.16
C LYS A 140 -3.77 28.22 -39.03
N ALA A 141 -3.98 28.75 -37.83
CA ALA A 141 -3.91 30.19 -37.57
C ALA A 141 -2.50 30.73 -37.79
N GLN A 142 -1.47 30.05 -37.28
CA GLN A 142 -0.07 30.41 -37.49
C GLN A 142 0.32 30.37 -38.97
N LYS A 143 -0.04 29.30 -39.70
CA LYS A 143 0.23 29.21 -41.15
C LYS A 143 -0.43 30.34 -41.95
N LYS A 144 -1.64 30.77 -41.56
CA LYS A 144 -2.32 31.92 -42.19
C LYS A 144 -1.61 33.23 -41.85
N ALA A 145 -1.25 33.44 -40.59
CA ALA A 145 -0.51 34.61 -40.13
C ALA A 145 0.86 34.72 -40.83
N GLU A 146 1.63 33.63 -40.91
CA GLU A 146 2.92 33.58 -41.59
C GLU A 146 2.78 33.91 -43.08
N LYS A 147 1.78 33.34 -43.77
CA LYS A 147 1.51 33.68 -45.18
C LYS A 147 1.12 35.14 -45.36
N ALA A 148 0.35 35.72 -44.44
CA ALA A 148 -0.03 37.12 -44.46
C ALA A 148 1.20 38.03 -44.25
N LEU A 149 2.06 37.70 -43.28
CA LEU A 149 3.33 38.41 -43.03
C LEU A 149 4.26 38.33 -44.25
N LYS A 150 4.46 37.13 -44.83
CA LYS A 150 5.25 36.96 -46.05
C LYS A 150 4.72 37.78 -47.23
N LYS A 151 3.39 37.91 -47.36
CA LYS A 151 2.79 38.79 -48.39
C LYS A 151 3.06 40.26 -48.10
N LYS A 152 2.84 40.72 -46.87
CA LYS A 152 3.11 42.10 -46.45
C LYS A 152 4.58 42.48 -46.63
N GLU A 153 5.50 41.60 -46.24
CA GLU A 153 6.94 41.82 -46.40
C GLU A 153 7.34 41.94 -47.88
N LYS A 154 6.78 41.10 -48.76
CA LYS A 154 7.00 41.22 -50.21
C LYS A 154 6.45 42.51 -50.78
N LEU A 155 5.29 42.96 -50.31
CA LEU A 155 4.68 44.22 -50.72
C LEU A 155 5.52 45.42 -50.25
N GLN A 156 6.02 45.39 -49.02
CA GLN A 156 6.96 46.38 -48.48
C GLN A 156 8.25 46.46 -49.30
N LYS A 157 8.91 45.33 -49.55
CA LYS A 157 10.12 45.29 -50.39
C LYS A 157 9.88 45.86 -51.79
N ASN A 158 8.71 45.60 -52.37
CA ASN A 158 8.34 46.16 -53.69
C ASN A 158 8.13 47.67 -53.64
N PHE A 159 7.45 48.16 -52.60
CA PHE A 159 7.23 49.59 -52.37
C PHE A 159 8.56 50.33 -52.13
N GLU A 160 9.40 49.84 -51.21
CA GLU A 160 10.73 50.41 -50.92
C GLU A 160 11.61 50.48 -52.17
N LYS A 161 11.58 49.43 -53.01
CA LYS A 161 12.31 49.41 -54.27
C LYS A 161 11.77 50.45 -55.27
N ALA A 162 10.46 50.65 -55.33
CA ALA A 162 9.86 51.69 -56.16
C ALA A 162 10.24 53.09 -55.67
N GLU A 163 10.18 53.32 -54.35
CA GLU A 163 10.54 54.60 -53.72
C GLU A 163 12.03 54.93 -53.95
N SER A 164 12.92 53.94 -53.76
CA SER A 164 14.36 54.10 -54.02
C SER A 164 14.63 54.48 -55.48
N ASN A 165 13.92 53.87 -56.44
CA ASN A 165 14.09 54.18 -57.86
C ASN A 165 13.57 55.58 -58.21
N LEU A 166 12.45 56.00 -57.64
CA LEU A 166 11.93 57.36 -57.79
C LEU A 166 12.93 58.36 -57.22
N SER A 167 13.40 58.17 -55.98
CA SER A 167 14.37 59.04 -55.33
C SER A 167 15.68 59.17 -56.12
N LYS A 168 16.24 58.05 -56.60
CA LYS A 168 17.45 58.06 -57.45
C LYS A 168 17.23 58.82 -58.75
N SER A 169 16.05 58.67 -59.36
CA SER A 169 15.70 59.35 -60.60
C SER A 169 15.47 60.85 -60.39
N GLN A 170 14.78 61.24 -59.32
CA GLN A 170 14.59 62.65 -58.91
C GLN A 170 15.94 63.32 -58.68
N LYS A 171 16.83 62.72 -57.87
CA LYS A 171 18.19 63.23 -57.62
C LYS A 171 19.00 63.40 -58.91
N LYS A 172 18.85 62.47 -59.86
CA LYS A 172 19.57 62.54 -61.15
C LYS A 172 19.01 63.67 -62.02
N TYR A 173 17.69 63.81 -62.09
CA TYR A 173 17.03 64.90 -62.80
C TYR A 173 17.44 66.26 -62.24
N GLU A 174 17.32 66.47 -60.93
CA GLU A 174 17.73 67.73 -60.29
C GLU A 174 19.20 68.07 -60.54
N LYS A 175 20.09 67.06 -60.48
CA LYS A 175 21.51 67.26 -60.78
C LYS A 175 21.76 67.68 -62.22
N LEU A 176 21.05 67.11 -63.20
CA LEU A 176 21.19 67.47 -64.61
C LEU A 176 20.61 68.87 -64.89
N LYS A 177 19.44 69.16 -64.31
CA LYS A 177 18.79 70.48 -64.37
C LYS A 177 19.69 71.57 -63.78
N ARG A 178 20.25 71.34 -62.60
CA ARG A 178 21.22 72.27 -61.95
C ARG A 178 22.48 72.50 -62.79
N LYS A 179 22.91 71.49 -63.55
CA LYS A 179 24.08 71.60 -64.43
C LYS A 179 23.77 72.20 -65.80
N GLY A 180 22.51 72.54 -66.10
CA GLY A 180 22.08 73.04 -67.41
C GLY A 180 22.28 72.03 -68.55
N LYS A 181 22.40 70.72 -68.24
CA LYS A 181 22.66 69.66 -69.23
C LYS A 181 21.38 69.04 -69.79
N LEU A 182 20.25 69.73 -69.68
CA LEU A 182 18.95 69.25 -70.09
C LEU A 182 18.41 70.15 -71.20
N SER A 183 18.17 69.57 -72.38
CA SER A 183 17.43 70.25 -73.43
C SER A 183 15.94 70.28 -73.07
N PRO A 184 15.13 71.19 -73.67
CA PRO A 184 13.69 71.22 -73.42
C PRO A 184 13.00 69.88 -73.69
N GLN A 185 13.43 69.17 -74.73
CA GLN A 185 12.89 67.85 -75.08
C GLN A 185 13.30 66.75 -74.08
N ASP A 186 14.51 66.83 -73.53
CA ASP A 186 14.96 65.90 -72.50
C ASP A 186 14.31 66.17 -71.15
N GLU A 187 13.98 67.43 -70.83
CA GLU A 187 13.20 67.79 -69.64
C GLU A 187 11.83 67.13 -69.68
N ILE A 188 11.13 67.18 -70.81
CA ILE A 188 9.84 66.50 -71.00
C ILE A 188 9.98 64.98 -70.78
N LYS A 189 10.99 64.33 -71.38
CA LYS A 189 11.25 62.89 -71.19
C LYS A 189 11.56 62.52 -69.75
N TRP A 190 12.27 63.39 -69.02
CA TRP A 190 12.56 63.17 -67.60
C TRP A 190 11.32 63.33 -66.73
N LEU A 191 10.48 64.33 -67.01
CA LEU A 191 9.22 64.53 -66.30
C LEU A 191 8.27 63.34 -66.51
N ASP A 192 8.07 62.87 -67.74
CA ASP A 192 7.30 61.66 -68.06
C ASP A 192 7.84 60.42 -67.31
N LYS A 193 9.15 60.27 -67.24
CA LYS A 193 9.78 59.17 -66.50
C LYS A 193 9.52 59.26 -65.00
N LEU A 194 9.60 60.46 -64.42
CA LEU A 194 9.33 60.68 -63.00
C LEU A 194 7.86 60.46 -62.66
N GLU A 195 6.94 60.86 -63.53
CA GLU A 195 5.51 60.58 -63.42
C GLU A 195 5.25 59.08 -63.41
N LYS A 196 5.77 58.33 -64.39
CA LYS A 196 5.66 56.85 -64.44
C LYS A 196 6.24 56.15 -63.22
N LEU A 197 7.31 56.68 -62.63
CA LEU A 197 7.89 56.15 -61.39
C LEU A 197 7.02 56.50 -60.18
N THR A 198 6.44 57.70 -60.14
CA THR A 198 5.52 58.15 -59.10
C THR A 198 4.25 57.30 -59.11
N ASP A 199 3.66 57.05 -60.28
CA ASP A 199 2.52 56.15 -60.46
C ASP A 199 2.83 54.74 -59.97
N LYS A 200 4.05 54.26 -60.26
CA LYS A 200 4.50 52.95 -59.77
C LYS A 200 4.57 52.91 -58.25
N VAL A 201 5.10 53.95 -57.61
CA VAL A 201 5.14 54.08 -56.14
C VAL A 201 3.71 54.09 -55.57
N VAL A 202 2.82 54.93 -56.12
CA VAL A 202 1.41 55.02 -55.71
C VAL A 202 0.72 53.65 -55.85
N LYS A 203 0.91 52.98 -56.98
CA LYS A 203 0.34 51.64 -57.25
C LYS A 203 0.91 50.54 -56.35
N THR A 204 2.16 50.66 -55.90
CA THR A 204 2.73 49.72 -54.93
C THR A 204 2.28 50.04 -53.50
N LYS A 205 2.12 51.32 -53.17
CA LYS A 205 1.63 51.78 -51.86
C LYS A 205 0.18 51.37 -51.63
N SER A 206 -0.66 51.48 -52.66
CA SER A 206 -2.07 51.06 -52.58
C SER A 206 -2.27 49.55 -52.42
N LYS A 207 -1.23 48.75 -52.67
CA LYS A 207 -1.24 47.30 -52.49
C LYS A 207 -0.73 46.86 -51.12
N LEU A 208 -0.17 47.77 -50.33
CA LEU A 208 0.43 47.51 -49.02
C LEU A 208 -0.65 47.40 -47.93
#